data_AF-A0A4R9BTH3-F1
#
_entry.id   AF-A0A4R9BTH3-F1
#
_cell.length_a   1.000
_cell.length_b   1.000
_cell.length_c   1.000
_cell.angle_alpha   90.00
_cell.angle_beta   90.00
_cell.angle_gamma   90.00
#
_symmetry.space_group_name_H-M   'P 1'
#
loop_
_entity.id
_entity.type
_entity.pdbx_description
1 polymer ?
#
loop_
_entity_poly.entity_id
_entity_poly.type
_entity_poly.pdbx_seq_one_letter_code
_entity_poly.pdbx_strand_id
1 'polypeptide(L)'
;MISGDEVGDFLEQELAAAPRLLTPNLYHYTSSDAAILGILANRTIRMSPFAGTNDLWESRPLRPNLEGKLPRGESSEQDVFSIWEDIDRYIRGHSKVACFTQDWELPGSVMQPDALRGWSHLSLWAHYGASHAGVCLRFDRDRLVAAFEAAQGNAVHQFYGPVRYRGAEFGVGPHGISLAQAAEFGLDAVALQYANVHRDRVFFRKHADWASESEFRLVRTDLSIEPHYFDISEALTGVVLGETFPNDRIPALLVMLAGFDDVEVLRATFHNRTLQLFRRETHAESESAPRPMSVTASTIPPRRSGDLTQRLASLEAAERIAHIDREAAMQAAAPLLRIWHEGLADQPELYATWPGVVFNSYPQATAIPPEDRRNRAGVPGEVIAYEAGHMVVAEHQPQYSFTCVMAIALQIMPNGAGRLHSCITTEEWASGGNKRQELYRDRRDTNLDEVLETSSQVLASLIEAIPDARSKFDELRGERTGS
;
A
#
# COMPACT_ATOMS: atom_id res chain seq x y z
N MET A 1 -17.25 6.95 18.35
CA MET A 1 -15.82 6.57 18.16
C MET A 1 -15.85 5.55 17.06
N ILE A 2 -15.05 5.76 16.01
CA ILE A 2 -14.92 4.73 14.99
C ILE A 2 -14.20 3.56 15.66
N SER A 3 -14.79 2.36 15.64
CA SER A 3 -14.16 1.18 16.25
C SER A 3 -12.86 0.85 15.51
N GLY A 4 -11.93 0.11 16.13
CA GLY A 4 -10.72 -0.31 15.43
C GLY A 4 -11.02 -1.11 14.16
N ASP A 5 -12.12 -1.87 14.17
CA ASP A 5 -12.60 -2.62 13.02
C ASP A 5 -13.14 -1.69 11.93
N GLU A 6 -13.89 -0.64 12.30
CA GLU A 6 -14.38 0.35 11.33
C GLU A 6 -13.23 1.16 10.70
N VAL A 7 -12.13 1.40 11.42
CA VAL A 7 -10.91 1.99 10.82
C VAL A 7 -10.26 1.01 9.85
N GLY A 8 -10.20 -0.28 10.20
CA GLY A 8 -9.71 -1.33 9.30
C GLY A 8 -10.51 -1.41 8.01
N ASP A 9 -11.84 -1.45 8.12
CA ASP A 9 -12.75 -1.49 6.97
C ASP A 9 -12.63 -0.24 6.10
N PHE A 10 -12.46 0.94 6.72
CA PHE A 10 -12.21 2.18 6.00
C PHE A 10 -10.92 2.10 5.17
N LEU A 11 -9.83 1.58 5.75
CA LEU A 11 -8.55 1.44 5.04
C LEU A 11 -8.65 0.47 3.86
N GLU A 12 -9.35 -0.65 4.03
CA GLU A 12 -9.58 -1.62 2.94
C GLU A 12 -10.45 -1.01 1.83
N GLN A 13 -11.48 -0.26 2.17
CA GLN A 13 -12.33 0.44 1.20
C GLN A 13 -11.57 1.55 0.47
N GLU A 14 -10.76 2.34 1.19
CA GLU A 14 -9.88 3.36 0.61
C GLU A 14 -8.92 2.72 -0.40
N LEU A 15 -8.24 1.64 -0.02
CA LEU A 15 -7.30 0.93 -0.89
C LEU A 15 -8.00 0.29 -2.10
N ALA A 16 -9.20 -0.26 -1.91
CA ALA A 16 -9.98 -0.84 -2.99
C ALA A 16 -10.44 0.21 -4.01
N ALA A 17 -10.82 1.40 -3.54
CA ALA A 17 -11.32 2.50 -4.36
C ALA A 17 -10.22 3.41 -4.93
N ALA A 18 -9.01 3.38 -4.35
CA ALA A 18 -7.91 4.25 -4.75
C ALA A 18 -7.54 4.04 -6.23
N PRO A 19 -7.35 5.12 -7.02
CA PRO A 19 -6.84 5.01 -8.37
C PRO A 19 -5.42 4.44 -8.33
N ARG A 20 -5.13 3.49 -9.24
CA ARG A 20 -3.86 2.77 -9.29
C ARG A 20 -3.14 3.14 -10.57
N LEU A 21 -1.87 3.51 -10.45
CA LEU A 21 -1.00 3.75 -11.59
C LEU A 21 -0.05 2.58 -11.75
N LEU A 22 -0.14 1.86 -12.88
CA LEU A 22 0.83 0.83 -13.21
C LEU A 22 2.18 1.49 -13.52
N THR A 23 3.22 1.13 -12.77
CA THR A 23 4.57 1.66 -13.01
C THR A 23 5.30 0.82 -14.07
N PRO A 24 6.43 1.29 -14.61
CA PRO A 24 7.26 0.49 -15.52
C PRO A 24 8.11 -0.54 -14.78
N ASN A 25 7.98 -0.70 -13.46
CA ASN A 25 8.80 -1.66 -12.71
C ASN A 25 8.19 -3.06 -12.67
N LEU A 26 9.05 -4.07 -12.76
CA LEU A 26 8.75 -5.47 -12.51
C LEU A 26 9.64 -6.02 -11.41
N TYR A 27 9.11 -6.93 -10.60
CA TYR A 27 9.81 -7.44 -9.42
C TYR A 27 9.97 -8.97 -9.48
N HIS A 28 11.13 -9.50 -9.11
CA HIS A 28 11.40 -10.93 -9.05
C HIS A 28 11.92 -11.33 -7.67
N TYR A 29 11.15 -12.16 -6.99
CA TYR A 29 11.48 -12.67 -5.66
C TYR A 29 12.29 -13.96 -5.78
N THR A 30 13.38 -14.05 -5.03
CA THR A 30 14.21 -15.26 -5.02
C THR A 30 15.07 -15.36 -3.76
N SER A 31 15.71 -16.52 -3.56
CA SER A 31 16.67 -16.70 -2.47
C SER A 31 17.96 -15.91 -2.72
N SER A 32 18.69 -15.59 -1.65
CA SER A 32 19.97 -14.89 -1.78
C SER A 32 21.01 -15.69 -2.56
N ASP A 33 21.01 -17.03 -2.45
CA ASP A 33 21.87 -17.90 -3.26
C ASP A 33 21.55 -17.80 -4.75
N ALA A 34 20.27 -17.94 -5.10
CA ALA A 34 19.84 -17.88 -6.50
C ALA A 34 20.10 -16.50 -7.11
N ALA A 35 19.89 -15.42 -6.35
CA ALA A 35 20.24 -14.08 -6.81
C ALA A 35 21.75 -13.91 -7.01
N ILE A 36 22.56 -14.17 -5.99
CA ILE A 36 24.00 -13.86 -6.04
C ILE A 36 24.72 -14.79 -7.02
N LEU A 37 24.54 -16.11 -6.89
CA LEU A 37 25.30 -17.10 -7.65
C LEU A 37 24.67 -17.42 -9.02
N GLY A 38 23.36 -17.23 -9.14
CA GLY A 38 22.62 -17.53 -10.37
C GLY A 38 22.42 -16.30 -11.23
N ILE A 39 21.63 -15.33 -10.75
CA ILE A 39 21.14 -14.24 -11.58
C ILE A 39 22.21 -13.16 -11.78
N LEU A 40 22.77 -12.64 -10.68
CA LEU A 40 23.68 -11.49 -10.71
C LEU A 40 25.07 -11.89 -11.21
N ALA A 41 25.61 -13.03 -10.77
CA ALA A 41 26.90 -13.53 -11.25
C ALA A 41 26.92 -13.75 -12.76
N ASN A 42 25.83 -14.28 -13.33
CA ASN A 42 25.74 -14.59 -14.76
C ASN A 42 25.06 -13.48 -15.57
N ARG A 43 24.54 -12.44 -14.91
CA ARG A 43 23.73 -11.36 -15.49
C ARG A 43 22.59 -11.84 -16.38
N THR A 44 22.03 -12.98 -16.04
CA THR A 44 20.95 -13.60 -16.82
C THR A 44 19.81 -13.99 -15.90
N ILE A 45 18.60 -13.99 -16.46
CA ILE A 45 17.45 -14.59 -15.77
C ILE A 45 17.10 -15.92 -16.42
N ARG A 46 16.83 -16.90 -15.57
CA ARG A 46 16.41 -18.23 -15.98
C ARG A 46 14.92 -18.24 -16.28
N MET A 47 14.57 -18.67 -17.48
CA MET A 47 13.21 -19.11 -17.84
C MET A 47 13.10 -20.61 -17.57
N SER A 48 12.24 -20.98 -16.62
CA SER A 48 12.04 -22.37 -16.21
C SER A 48 10.92 -23.03 -17.02
N PRO A 49 10.94 -24.37 -17.19
CA PRO A 49 9.86 -25.08 -17.88
C PRO A 49 8.47 -24.74 -17.30
N PHE A 50 7.51 -24.44 -18.17
CA PHE A 50 6.17 -24.02 -17.77
C PHE A 50 5.43 -25.10 -16.95
N ALA A 51 5.67 -26.38 -17.25
CA ALA A 51 5.08 -27.48 -16.50
C ALA A 51 5.48 -27.52 -15.01
N GLY A 52 6.51 -26.76 -14.60
CA GLY A 52 7.00 -26.68 -13.23
C GLY A 52 6.43 -25.52 -12.41
N THR A 53 5.43 -24.78 -12.88
CA THR A 53 4.77 -23.75 -12.07
C THR A 53 3.95 -24.36 -10.94
N ASN A 54 3.58 -23.55 -9.94
CA ASN A 54 2.87 -24.04 -8.75
C ASN A 54 1.34 -24.11 -8.91
N ASP A 55 0.76 -23.37 -9.85
CA ASP A 55 -0.69 -23.38 -10.05
C ASP A 55 -1.13 -24.72 -10.65
N LEU A 56 -2.17 -25.33 -10.09
CA LEU A 56 -2.75 -26.57 -10.61
C LEU A 56 -3.36 -26.42 -12.00
N TRP A 57 -3.81 -25.22 -12.37
CA TRP A 57 -4.30 -24.95 -13.73
C TRP A 57 -3.19 -25.05 -14.78
N GLU A 58 -1.94 -24.85 -14.37
CA GLU A 58 -0.78 -24.76 -15.25
C GLU A 58 0.12 -25.98 -15.17
N SER A 59 0.32 -26.52 -13.96
CA SER A 59 1.20 -27.65 -13.67
C SER A 59 0.63 -28.99 -14.08
N ARG A 60 -0.69 -29.09 -14.27
CA ARG A 60 -1.35 -30.31 -14.73
C ARG A 60 -1.36 -30.43 -16.26
N PRO A 61 -1.31 -31.65 -16.82
CA PRO A 61 -1.32 -31.86 -18.26
C PRO A 61 -2.52 -31.20 -18.95
N LEU A 62 -2.24 -30.56 -20.09
CA LEU A 62 -3.22 -29.94 -20.94
C LEU A 62 -3.90 -31.00 -21.82
N ARG A 63 -5.23 -31.06 -21.75
CA ARG A 63 -6.04 -31.99 -22.56
C ARG A 63 -7.09 -31.23 -23.35
N PRO A 64 -6.72 -30.59 -24.48
CA PRO A 64 -7.70 -29.92 -25.32
C PRO A 64 -8.66 -30.93 -25.94
N ASN A 65 -9.85 -30.46 -26.32
CA ASN A 65 -10.77 -31.25 -27.12
C ASN A 65 -10.07 -31.65 -28.43
N LEU A 66 -10.37 -32.86 -28.92
CA LEU A 66 -9.89 -33.33 -30.22
C LEU A 66 -11.05 -33.30 -31.20
N GLU A 67 -10.81 -32.74 -32.38
CA GLU A 67 -11.82 -32.59 -33.43
C GLU A 67 -11.51 -33.51 -34.62
N GLY A 68 -12.55 -34.15 -35.16
CA GLY A 68 -12.47 -35.06 -36.30
C GLY A 68 -12.27 -36.53 -35.91
N LYS A 69 -11.92 -37.36 -36.90
CA LYS A 69 -11.68 -38.80 -36.71
C LYS A 69 -10.22 -39.12 -36.97
N LEU A 70 -9.67 -40.09 -36.23
CA LEU A 70 -8.33 -40.60 -36.50
C LEU A 70 -8.29 -41.32 -37.87
N PRO A 71 -7.22 -41.17 -38.65
CA PRO A 71 -7.12 -41.75 -40.00
C PRO A 71 -7.23 -43.29 -40.07
N ARG A 72 -7.05 -44.00 -38.95
CA ARG A 72 -6.92 -45.48 -38.94
C ARG A 72 -8.17 -46.29 -38.57
N GLY A 73 -9.31 -45.67 -38.24
CA GLY A 73 -10.49 -46.41 -37.75
C GLY A 73 -10.28 -46.97 -36.33
N GLU A 74 -11.39 -47.12 -35.58
CA GLU A 74 -11.47 -47.51 -34.15
C GLU A 74 -10.23 -47.20 -33.30
N SER A 75 -10.16 -45.96 -32.80
CA SER A 75 -9.13 -45.55 -31.85
C SER A 75 -9.38 -46.13 -30.46
N SER A 76 -8.37 -46.74 -29.86
CA SER A 76 -8.41 -47.14 -28.46
C SER A 76 -8.33 -45.91 -27.54
N GLU A 77 -8.79 -46.03 -26.30
CA GLU A 77 -8.60 -44.96 -25.29
C GLU A 77 -7.11 -44.65 -25.06
N GLN A 78 -6.23 -45.65 -25.24
CA GLN A 78 -4.78 -45.52 -25.13
C GLN A 78 -4.21 -44.61 -26.22
N ASP A 79 -4.74 -44.67 -27.44
CA ASP A 79 -4.31 -43.82 -28.56
C ASP A 79 -4.62 -42.35 -28.28
N VAL A 80 -5.81 -42.06 -27.76
CA VAL A 80 -6.23 -40.69 -27.40
C VAL A 80 -5.36 -40.12 -26.29
N PHE A 81 -5.04 -40.94 -25.28
CA PHE A 81 -4.17 -40.51 -24.19
C PHE A 81 -2.76 -40.15 -24.68
N SER A 82 -2.18 -40.97 -25.56
CA SER A 82 -0.86 -40.70 -26.14
C SER A 82 -0.83 -39.38 -26.95
N ILE A 83 -1.91 -39.07 -27.67
CA ILE A 83 -2.04 -37.80 -28.40
C ILE A 83 -2.05 -36.62 -27.43
N TRP A 84 -2.75 -36.71 -26.30
CA TRP A 84 -2.72 -35.66 -25.29
C TRP A 84 -1.36 -35.50 -24.63
N GLU A 85 -0.65 -36.58 -24.33
CA GLU A 85 0.71 -36.50 -23.80
C GLU A 85 1.65 -35.78 -24.78
N ASP A 86 1.54 -36.07 -26.07
CA ASP A 86 2.31 -35.40 -27.11
C ASP A 86 1.94 -33.92 -27.22
N ILE A 87 0.65 -33.57 -27.25
CA ILE A 87 0.19 -32.18 -27.24
C ILE A 87 0.76 -31.44 -26.02
N ASP A 88 0.63 -32.02 -24.83
CA ASP A 88 1.11 -31.43 -23.59
C ASP A 88 2.63 -31.19 -23.62
N ARG A 89 3.38 -32.16 -24.13
CA ARG A 89 4.82 -32.08 -24.32
C ARG A 89 5.20 -30.95 -25.27
N TYR A 90 4.54 -30.83 -26.42
CA TYR A 90 4.83 -29.76 -27.39
C TYR A 90 4.45 -28.38 -26.89
N ILE A 91 3.41 -28.27 -26.08
CA ILE A 91 2.94 -26.99 -25.54
C ILE A 91 3.67 -26.64 -24.24
N ARG A 92 3.44 -27.37 -23.15
CA ARG A 92 3.99 -27.05 -21.83
C ARG A 92 5.43 -27.52 -21.68
N GLY A 93 5.76 -28.71 -22.17
CA GLY A 93 7.10 -29.29 -22.05
C GLY A 93 8.18 -28.48 -22.78
N HIS A 94 7.83 -27.87 -23.91
CA HIS A 94 8.75 -27.02 -24.69
C HIS A 94 8.62 -25.53 -24.42
N SER A 95 7.71 -25.11 -23.54
CA SER A 95 7.56 -23.70 -23.14
C SER A 95 8.25 -23.41 -21.82
N LYS A 96 8.85 -22.23 -21.71
CA LYS A 96 9.52 -21.72 -20.53
C LYS A 96 8.95 -20.38 -20.14
N VAL A 97 8.95 -20.11 -18.85
CA VAL A 97 8.44 -18.87 -18.29
C VAL A 97 9.45 -18.23 -17.35
N ALA A 98 9.53 -16.91 -17.41
CA ALA A 98 10.04 -16.07 -16.32
C ALA A 98 8.88 -15.23 -15.78
N CYS A 99 8.75 -15.23 -14.46
CA CYS A 99 7.61 -14.70 -13.72
C CYS A 99 8.06 -13.52 -12.88
N PHE A 100 7.32 -12.43 -12.98
CA PHE A 100 7.58 -11.17 -12.27
C PHE A 100 6.29 -10.65 -11.65
N THR A 101 6.41 -9.79 -10.65
CA THR A 101 5.30 -9.10 -9.99
C THR A 101 5.22 -7.66 -10.51
N GLN A 102 4.03 -7.24 -10.91
CA GLN A 102 3.76 -5.87 -11.34
C GLN A 102 3.78 -4.91 -10.15
N ASP A 103 4.14 -3.65 -10.42
CA ASP A 103 4.20 -2.59 -9.42
C ASP A 103 3.10 -1.55 -9.65
N TRP A 104 2.38 -1.21 -8.59
CA TRP A 104 1.30 -0.24 -8.63
C TRP A 104 1.55 0.88 -7.64
N GLU A 105 1.54 2.11 -8.13
CA GLU A 105 1.61 3.31 -7.31
C GLU A 105 0.20 3.79 -6.95
N LEU A 106 0.06 4.22 -5.71
CA LEU A 106 -1.16 4.83 -5.17
C LEU A 106 -0.88 6.31 -4.86
N PRO A 107 -1.91 7.18 -4.87
CA PRO A 107 -1.76 8.56 -4.44
C PRO A 107 -1.21 8.67 -3.02
N GLY A 108 -0.34 9.64 -2.77
CA GLY A 108 0.19 9.92 -1.42
C GLY A 108 -0.87 10.34 -0.39
N SER A 109 -2.10 10.61 -0.83
CA SER A 109 -3.24 10.85 0.05
C SER A 109 -3.83 9.58 0.68
N VAL A 110 -3.53 8.41 0.11
CA VAL A 110 -3.94 7.11 0.68
C VAL A 110 -3.10 6.83 1.91
N MET A 111 -3.70 6.28 2.97
CA MET A 111 -3.00 6.04 4.24
C MET A 111 -1.84 5.05 4.13
N GLN A 112 -1.92 4.13 3.16
CA GLN A 112 -0.90 3.13 2.85
C GLN A 112 -0.53 3.19 1.36
N PRO A 113 0.22 4.21 0.92
CA PRO A 113 0.50 4.42 -0.50
C PRO A 113 1.39 3.31 -1.09
N ASP A 114 2.11 2.56 -0.24
CA ASP A 114 3.00 1.49 -0.66
C ASP A 114 2.34 0.08 -0.67
N ALA A 115 1.06 -0.03 -0.32
CA ALA A 115 0.39 -1.32 -0.12
C ALA A 115 0.40 -2.25 -1.36
N LEU A 116 0.43 -1.68 -2.57
CA LEU A 116 0.42 -2.42 -3.84
C LEU A 116 1.73 -2.34 -4.61
N ARG A 117 2.82 -1.90 -3.95
CA ARG A 117 4.14 -1.87 -4.57
C ARG A 117 4.63 -3.28 -4.81
N GLY A 118 5.34 -3.50 -5.91
CA GLY A 118 5.82 -4.81 -6.33
C GLY A 118 6.80 -5.47 -5.36
N TRP A 119 7.40 -4.71 -4.43
CA TRP A 119 8.22 -5.23 -3.33
C TRP A 119 7.44 -5.51 -2.04
N SER A 120 6.20 -5.03 -1.92
CA SER A 120 5.36 -5.09 -0.70
C SER A 120 4.43 -6.31 -0.66
N HIS A 121 4.60 -7.28 -1.56
CA HIS A 121 3.79 -8.50 -1.56
C HIS A 121 4.32 -9.51 -0.51
N LEU A 122 3.74 -9.49 0.69
CA LEU A 122 4.21 -10.29 1.85
C LEU A 122 4.20 -11.80 1.59
N SER A 123 3.20 -12.32 0.86
CA SER A 123 3.14 -13.74 0.50
C SER A 123 4.32 -14.16 -0.38
N LEU A 124 4.81 -13.28 -1.26
CA LEU A 124 5.93 -13.59 -2.14
C LEU A 124 7.27 -13.60 -1.40
N TRP A 125 7.42 -12.75 -0.38
CA TRP A 125 8.58 -12.86 0.53
C TRP A 125 8.62 -14.20 1.26
N ALA A 126 7.46 -14.72 1.67
CA ALA A 126 7.37 -16.02 2.33
C ALA A 126 7.65 -17.18 1.35
N HIS A 127 7.00 -17.19 0.18
CA HIS A 127 7.09 -18.29 -0.78
C HIS A 127 8.37 -18.30 -1.61
N TYR A 128 8.76 -17.14 -2.15
CA TYR A 128 9.82 -17.02 -3.14
C TYR A 128 11.04 -16.26 -2.61
N GLY A 129 10.83 -15.31 -1.68
CA GLY A 129 11.89 -14.55 -1.01
C GLY A 129 12.58 -15.30 0.14
N ALA A 130 12.64 -16.64 0.08
CA ALA A 130 13.27 -17.52 1.06
C ALA A 130 12.91 -17.19 2.52
N SER A 131 11.61 -17.14 2.82
CA SER A 131 11.11 -16.79 4.17
C SER A 131 11.67 -15.47 4.69
N HIS A 132 11.60 -14.42 3.85
CA HIS A 132 12.09 -13.06 4.14
C HIS A 132 13.61 -12.89 4.21
N ALA A 133 14.40 -13.95 3.97
CA ALA A 133 15.88 -13.89 3.97
C ALA A 133 16.50 -13.72 2.57
N GLY A 134 15.67 -13.71 1.53
CA GLY A 134 16.05 -13.57 0.14
C GLY A 134 16.11 -12.13 -0.35
N VAL A 135 15.99 -11.96 -1.66
CA VAL A 135 15.95 -10.65 -2.31
C VAL A 135 14.74 -10.53 -3.22
N CYS A 136 14.38 -9.29 -3.51
CA CYS A 136 13.45 -8.93 -4.57
C CYS A 136 14.18 -8.01 -5.56
N LEU A 137 14.39 -8.50 -6.78
CA LEU A 137 15.07 -7.78 -7.86
C LEU A 137 14.07 -6.91 -8.61
N ARG A 138 14.38 -5.63 -8.81
CA ARG A 138 13.56 -4.66 -9.55
C ARG A 138 14.13 -4.47 -10.95
N PHE A 139 13.28 -4.57 -11.95
CA PHE A 139 13.61 -4.40 -13.36
C PHE A 139 12.80 -3.28 -13.99
N ASP A 140 13.40 -2.56 -14.93
CA ASP A 140 12.66 -1.79 -15.92
C ASP A 140 12.00 -2.75 -16.91
N ARG A 141 10.66 -2.71 -17.00
CA ARG A 141 9.86 -3.61 -17.83
C ARG A 141 10.24 -3.53 -19.29
N ASP A 142 10.40 -2.33 -19.82
CA ASP A 142 10.52 -2.13 -21.26
C ASP A 142 11.92 -2.56 -21.71
N ARG A 143 12.95 -2.30 -20.91
CA ARG A 143 14.31 -2.82 -21.12
C ARG A 143 14.37 -4.34 -20.99
N LEU A 144 13.67 -4.92 -20.01
CA LEU A 144 13.60 -6.36 -19.82
C LEU A 144 12.92 -7.05 -21.00
N VAL A 145 11.81 -6.51 -21.49
CA VAL A 145 11.09 -7.01 -22.67
C VAL A 145 11.98 -6.90 -23.91
N ALA A 146 12.67 -5.78 -24.11
CA ALA A 146 13.59 -5.62 -25.23
C ALA A 146 14.73 -6.65 -25.21
N ALA A 147 15.30 -6.93 -24.02
CA ALA A 147 16.32 -7.97 -23.86
C ALA A 147 15.77 -9.38 -24.16
N PHE A 148 14.52 -9.66 -23.74
CA PHE A 148 13.83 -10.90 -24.03
C PHE A 148 13.56 -11.09 -25.53
N GLU A 149 13.09 -10.05 -26.22
CA GLU A 149 12.87 -10.07 -27.68
C GLU A 149 14.19 -10.22 -28.44
N ALA A 150 15.27 -9.54 -28.01
CA ALA A 150 16.59 -9.68 -28.62
C ALA A 150 17.17 -11.10 -28.50
N ALA A 151 16.77 -11.84 -27.46
CA ALA A 151 17.16 -13.23 -27.25
C ALA A 151 16.38 -14.24 -28.13
N GLN A 152 15.70 -13.82 -29.21
CA GLN A 152 14.85 -14.69 -30.04
C GLN A 152 15.53 -16.02 -30.45
N GLY A 153 16.75 -15.99 -31.00
CA GLY A 153 17.52 -17.20 -31.32
C GLY A 153 16.70 -18.28 -32.04
N ASN A 154 16.58 -19.47 -31.44
CA ASN A 154 15.78 -20.60 -31.94
C ASN A 154 14.31 -20.63 -31.45
N ALA A 155 13.78 -19.52 -30.92
CA ALA A 155 12.40 -19.47 -30.45
C ALA A 155 11.43 -19.65 -31.63
N VAL A 156 10.48 -20.56 -31.45
CA VAL A 156 9.29 -20.68 -32.29
C VAL A 156 8.33 -19.54 -31.95
N HIS A 157 8.10 -19.31 -30.66
CA HIS A 157 7.21 -18.28 -30.15
C HIS A 157 7.80 -17.56 -28.94
N GLN A 158 7.52 -16.26 -28.86
CA GLN A 158 7.79 -15.42 -27.70
C GLN A 158 6.55 -14.57 -27.40
N PHE A 159 6.10 -14.59 -26.15
CA PHE A 159 4.98 -13.80 -25.68
C PHE A 159 5.36 -13.12 -24.37
N TYR A 160 4.71 -12.00 -24.07
CA TYR A 160 4.80 -11.36 -22.77
C TYR A 160 3.52 -10.63 -22.43
N GLY A 161 3.28 -10.44 -21.13
CA GLY A 161 2.10 -9.73 -20.67
C GLY A 161 1.68 -10.08 -19.25
N PRO A 162 0.67 -9.34 -18.73
CA PRO A 162 0.11 -9.60 -17.42
C PRO A 162 -0.75 -10.87 -17.41
N VAL A 163 -0.69 -11.61 -16.31
CA VAL A 163 -1.52 -12.79 -16.03
C VAL A 163 -2.89 -12.34 -15.56
N ARG A 164 -3.94 -13.02 -16.04
CA ARG A 164 -5.33 -12.78 -15.65
C ARG A 164 -5.81 -13.86 -14.70
N TYR A 165 -6.29 -13.44 -13.54
CA TYR A 165 -6.79 -14.33 -12.50
C TYR A 165 -8.28 -14.60 -12.66
N ARG A 166 -8.70 -15.87 -12.55
CA ARG A 166 -10.11 -16.28 -12.70
C ARG A 166 -10.47 -17.36 -11.66
N GLY A 167 -11.67 -17.28 -11.10
CA GLY A 167 -12.18 -18.30 -10.17
C GLY A 167 -12.78 -19.53 -10.86
N ALA A 168 -13.14 -19.42 -12.14
CA ALA A 168 -13.65 -20.52 -12.95
C ALA A 168 -13.34 -20.28 -14.43
N GLU A 169 -13.10 -21.35 -15.19
CA GLU A 169 -12.79 -21.28 -16.61
C GLU A 169 -13.34 -22.49 -17.39
N PHE A 170 -13.85 -22.23 -18.60
CA PHE A 170 -14.29 -23.26 -19.54
C PHE A 170 -13.15 -23.59 -20.50
N GLY A 171 -12.20 -24.41 -20.04
CA GLY A 171 -11.07 -24.93 -20.81
C GLY A 171 -10.27 -23.88 -21.61
N VAL A 172 -9.40 -24.38 -22.50
CA VAL A 172 -8.47 -23.54 -23.27
C VAL A 172 -9.15 -22.86 -24.48
N GLY A 173 -10.35 -23.27 -24.90
CA GLY A 173 -11.04 -22.64 -26.01
C GLY A 173 -12.26 -23.43 -26.51
N PRO A 174 -13.11 -22.81 -27.36
CA PRO A 174 -14.25 -23.48 -27.97
C PRO A 174 -13.85 -24.42 -29.12
N HIS A 175 -12.68 -24.22 -29.72
CA HIS A 175 -12.13 -25.04 -30.79
C HIS A 175 -11.03 -25.95 -30.23
N GLY A 176 -11.11 -27.23 -30.57
CA GLY A 176 -10.13 -28.24 -30.21
C GLY A 176 -8.99 -28.35 -31.23
N ILE A 177 -8.11 -29.33 -31.02
CA ILE A 177 -7.06 -29.69 -31.96
C ILE A 177 -7.64 -30.59 -33.06
N SER A 178 -7.52 -30.16 -34.31
CA SER A 178 -7.98 -30.94 -35.48
C SER A 178 -7.05 -32.10 -35.76
N LEU A 179 -7.57 -33.32 -35.67
CA LEU A 179 -6.82 -34.54 -35.98
C LEU A 179 -6.51 -34.67 -37.48
N ALA A 180 -7.35 -34.09 -38.34
CA ALA A 180 -7.09 -34.02 -39.77
C ALA A 180 -5.88 -33.12 -40.06
N GLN A 181 -5.79 -31.96 -39.39
CA GLN A 181 -4.61 -31.10 -39.51
C GLN A 181 -3.38 -31.77 -38.90
N ALA A 182 -3.51 -32.47 -37.78
CA ALA A 182 -2.37 -33.17 -37.17
C ALA A 182 -1.83 -34.29 -38.08
N ALA A 183 -2.71 -35.00 -38.81
CA ALA A 183 -2.32 -36.00 -39.78
C ALA A 183 -1.61 -35.39 -41.02
N GLU A 184 -2.01 -34.20 -41.45
CA GLU A 184 -1.45 -33.51 -42.62
C GLU A 184 -0.13 -32.78 -42.30
N PHE A 185 -0.08 -32.07 -41.17
CA PHE A 185 1.00 -31.12 -40.83
C PHE A 185 1.90 -31.57 -39.68
N GLY A 186 1.56 -32.67 -39.01
CA GLY A 186 2.23 -33.12 -37.78
C GLY A 186 1.55 -32.58 -36.52
N LEU A 187 1.52 -33.41 -35.48
CA LEU A 187 0.90 -33.07 -34.19
C LEU A 187 1.66 -31.94 -33.48
N ASP A 188 2.97 -31.88 -33.65
CA ASP A 188 3.85 -30.84 -33.13
C ASP A 188 3.48 -29.46 -33.68
N ALA A 189 3.38 -29.33 -35.00
CA ALA A 189 3.03 -28.07 -35.66
C ALA A 189 1.64 -27.58 -35.23
N VAL A 190 0.65 -28.49 -35.18
CA VAL A 190 -0.71 -28.14 -34.77
C VAL A 190 -0.79 -27.79 -33.28
N ALA A 191 -0.06 -28.48 -32.41
CA ALA A 191 -0.01 -28.17 -30.98
C ALA A 191 0.63 -26.80 -30.70
N LEU A 192 1.73 -26.47 -31.38
CA LEU A 192 2.39 -25.16 -31.27
C LEU A 192 1.48 -24.03 -31.78
N GLN A 193 0.84 -24.24 -32.93
CA GLN A 193 -0.13 -23.28 -33.47
C GLN A 193 -1.32 -23.09 -32.53
N TYR A 194 -1.81 -24.17 -31.92
CA TYR A 194 -2.87 -24.11 -30.91
C TYR A 194 -2.43 -23.27 -29.70
N ALA A 195 -1.21 -23.48 -29.20
CA ALA A 195 -0.66 -22.69 -28.10
C ALA A 195 -0.52 -21.20 -28.46
N ASN A 196 -0.12 -20.88 -29.70
CA ASN A 196 -0.03 -19.50 -30.18
C ASN A 196 -1.41 -18.81 -30.27
N VAL A 197 -2.39 -19.47 -30.88
CA VAL A 197 -3.76 -18.95 -31.02
C VAL A 197 -4.42 -18.78 -29.64
N HIS A 198 -4.17 -19.70 -28.71
CA HIS A 198 -4.76 -19.70 -27.37
C HIS A 198 -3.81 -19.20 -26.27
N ARG A 199 -2.74 -18.48 -26.62
CA ARG A 199 -1.66 -18.10 -25.71
C ARG A 199 -2.13 -17.44 -24.42
N ASP A 200 -3.15 -16.60 -24.50
CA ASP A 200 -3.71 -15.91 -23.33
C ASP A 200 -4.26 -16.90 -22.30
N ARG A 201 -4.91 -17.97 -22.77
CA ARG A 201 -5.52 -19.00 -21.92
C ARG A 201 -4.52 -20.04 -21.44
N VAL A 202 -3.52 -20.34 -22.27
CA VAL A 202 -2.48 -21.32 -21.94
C VAL A 202 -1.45 -20.73 -20.98
N PHE A 203 -0.99 -19.51 -21.24
CA PHE A 203 0.19 -18.95 -20.56
C PHE A 203 -0.08 -17.70 -19.73
N PHE A 204 -1.23 -17.05 -19.85
CA PHE A 204 -1.52 -15.80 -19.13
C PHE A 204 -2.81 -15.87 -18.31
N ARG A 205 -3.15 -17.06 -17.80
CA ARG A 205 -4.26 -17.26 -16.85
C ARG A 205 -3.84 -18.14 -15.68
N LYS A 206 -4.33 -17.78 -14.50
CA LYS A 206 -4.16 -18.49 -13.23
C LYS A 206 -5.47 -18.54 -12.45
N HIS A 207 -5.55 -19.49 -11.53
CA HIS A 207 -6.63 -19.51 -10.55
C HIS A 207 -6.58 -18.25 -9.65
N ALA A 208 -7.76 -17.76 -9.23
CA ALA A 208 -7.88 -16.54 -8.44
C ALA A 208 -7.14 -16.57 -7.09
N ASP A 209 -6.89 -17.76 -6.53
CA ASP A 209 -6.11 -17.91 -5.29
C ASP A 209 -4.67 -17.40 -5.41
N TRP A 210 -4.14 -17.32 -6.64
CA TRP A 210 -2.80 -16.80 -6.94
C TRP A 210 -2.81 -15.30 -7.28
N ALA A 211 -3.94 -14.60 -7.16
CA ALA A 211 -4.06 -13.19 -7.57
C ALA A 211 -3.11 -12.24 -6.81
N SER A 212 -2.68 -12.62 -5.61
CA SER A 212 -1.72 -11.84 -4.83
C SER A 212 -0.33 -11.75 -5.47
N GLU A 213 -0.01 -12.57 -6.49
CA GLU A 213 1.26 -12.49 -7.22
C GLU A 213 1.33 -11.31 -8.21
N SER A 214 0.18 -10.75 -8.61
CA SER A 214 0.05 -9.69 -9.64
C SER A 214 1.01 -9.89 -10.82
N GLU A 215 0.98 -11.07 -11.42
CA GLU A 215 2.08 -11.58 -12.22
C GLU A 215 2.15 -10.99 -13.64
N PHE A 216 3.36 -10.71 -14.10
CA PHE A 216 3.74 -10.47 -15.48
C PHE A 216 4.68 -11.58 -15.95
N ARG A 217 4.46 -12.08 -17.17
CA ARG A 217 5.25 -13.19 -17.72
C ARG A 217 5.99 -12.83 -18.97
N LEU A 218 7.13 -13.49 -19.12
CA LEU A 218 7.81 -13.72 -20.39
C LEU A 218 7.71 -15.21 -20.71
N VAL A 219 7.28 -15.57 -21.92
CA VAL A 219 7.00 -16.94 -22.33
C VAL A 219 7.76 -17.24 -23.61
N ARG A 220 8.56 -18.30 -23.63
CA ARG A 220 9.33 -18.75 -24.79
C ARG A 220 9.03 -20.20 -25.12
N THR A 221 8.82 -20.51 -26.39
CA THR A 221 8.73 -21.89 -26.89
C THR A 221 9.83 -22.11 -27.93
N ASP A 222 10.69 -23.13 -27.76
CA ASP A 222 11.88 -23.34 -28.61
C ASP A 222 12.26 -24.83 -28.83
N LEU A 223 11.32 -25.75 -28.61
CA LEU A 223 11.47 -27.22 -28.74
C LEU A 223 12.54 -27.88 -27.85
N SER A 224 13.27 -27.13 -27.02
CA SER A 224 14.13 -27.67 -25.98
C SER A 224 13.30 -28.04 -24.74
N ILE A 225 13.77 -28.95 -23.90
CA ILE A 225 13.26 -29.14 -22.53
C ILE A 225 14.11 -28.41 -21.48
N GLU A 226 15.28 -27.93 -21.89
CA GLU A 226 16.21 -27.25 -21.00
C GLU A 226 15.77 -25.82 -20.69
N PRO A 227 16.11 -25.28 -19.51
CA PRO A 227 15.89 -23.87 -19.20
C PRO A 227 16.57 -22.96 -20.22
N HIS A 228 15.96 -21.80 -20.44
CA HIS A 228 16.54 -20.75 -21.27
C HIS A 228 17.05 -19.60 -20.38
N TYR A 229 18.10 -18.91 -20.83
CA TYR A 229 18.68 -17.78 -20.12
C TYR A 229 18.85 -16.63 -21.11
N PHE A 230 18.53 -15.42 -20.68
CA PHE A 230 18.79 -14.21 -21.46
C PHE A 230 19.35 -13.12 -20.56
N ASP A 231 20.13 -12.21 -21.16
CA ASP A 231 20.84 -11.14 -20.47
C ASP A 231 19.88 -10.11 -19.88
N ILE A 232 20.19 -9.64 -18.67
CA ILE A 232 19.41 -8.65 -17.92
C ILE A 232 20.24 -7.43 -17.52
N SER A 233 21.45 -7.28 -18.07
CA SER A 233 22.44 -6.29 -17.62
C SER A 233 21.86 -4.86 -17.65
N GLU A 234 21.11 -4.53 -18.70
CA GLU A 234 20.51 -3.20 -18.90
C GLU A 234 19.16 -3.01 -18.21
N ALA A 235 18.55 -4.11 -17.74
CA ALA A 235 17.18 -4.11 -17.25
C ALA A 235 17.07 -4.02 -15.72
N LEU A 236 18.09 -4.47 -14.98
CA LEU A 236 18.08 -4.44 -13.52
C LEU A 236 18.25 -2.99 -13.01
N THR A 237 17.32 -2.51 -12.20
CA THR A 237 17.34 -1.12 -11.65
C THR A 237 17.36 -1.08 -10.12
N GLY A 238 17.17 -2.21 -9.44
CA GLY A 238 17.23 -2.26 -7.99
C GLY A 238 17.28 -3.66 -7.40
N VAL A 239 17.74 -3.73 -6.16
CA VAL A 239 17.70 -4.92 -5.31
C VAL A 239 17.15 -4.53 -3.95
N VAL A 240 16.04 -5.16 -3.57
CA VAL A 240 15.48 -5.05 -2.22
C VAL A 240 15.91 -6.28 -1.42
N LEU A 241 16.58 -6.07 -0.30
CA LEU A 241 16.94 -7.11 0.65
C LEU A 241 15.75 -7.39 1.57
N GLY A 242 15.46 -8.67 1.80
CA GLY A 242 14.49 -9.05 2.80
C GLY A 242 14.91 -8.64 4.22
N GLU A 243 13.95 -8.58 5.13
CA GLU A 243 14.16 -8.15 6.52
C GLU A 243 15.26 -8.96 7.23
N THR A 244 15.27 -10.27 6.99
CA THR A 244 16.20 -11.23 7.58
C THR A 244 17.34 -11.60 6.64
N PHE A 245 17.62 -10.78 5.61
CA PHE A 245 18.72 -11.01 4.68
C PHE A 245 20.06 -11.15 5.43
N PRO A 246 20.86 -12.22 5.19
CA PRO A 246 22.09 -12.44 5.93
C PRO A 246 23.15 -11.36 5.66
N ASN A 247 23.58 -10.66 6.71
CA ASN A 247 24.56 -9.57 6.61
C ASN A 247 25.92 -10.02 6.05
N ASP A 248 26.32 -11.27 6.28
CA ASP A 248 27.55 -11.87 5.76
C ASP A 248 27.54 -12.06 4.23
N ARG A 249 26.35 -12.09 3.60
CA ARG A 249 26.18 -12.19 2.14
C ARG A 249 26.21 -10.85 1.43
N ILE A 250 26.08 -9.75 2.17
CA ILE A 250 26.05 -8.40 1.60
C ILE A 250 27.32 -8.09 0.78
N PRO A 251 28.55 -8.39 1.25
CA PRO A 251 29.76 -8.13 0.45
C PRO A 251 29.72 -8.86 -0.90
N ALA A 252 29.32 -10.13 -0.92
CA ALA A 252 29.22 -10.91 -2.16
C ALA A 252 28.18 -10.31 -3.12
N LEU A 253 27.02 -9.89 -2.60
CA LEU A 253 25.99 -9.20 -3.39
C LEU A 253 26.55 -7.94 -4.05
N LEU A 254 27.21 -7.07 -3.27
CA LEU A 254 27.76 -5.81 -3.79
C LEU A 254 28.81 -6.04 -4.88
N VAL A 255 29.66 -7.07 -4.73
CA VAL A 255 30.66 -7.43 -5.75
C VAL A 255 29.97 -7.83 -7.05
N MET A 256 28.88 -8.60 -6.99
CA MET A 256 28.12 -8.96 -8.21
C MET A 256 27.43 -7.75 -8.84
N LEU A 257 26.91 -6.83 -8.01
CA LEU A 257 26.24 -5.61 -8.48
C LEU A 257 27.17 -4.57 -9.10
N ALA A 258 28.48 -4.59 -8.79
CA ALA A 258 29.45 -3.70 -9.41
C ALA A 258 29.55 -3.84 -10.94
N GLY A 259 28.97 -4.91 -11.50
CA GLY A 259 28.87 -5.14 -12.94
C GLY A 259 27.64 -4.52 -13.61
N PHE A 260 26.75 -3.87 -12.85
CA PHE A 260 25.52 -3.24 -13.34
C PHE A 260 25.58 -1.73 -13.12
N ASP A 261 24.96 -0.98 -14.02
CA ASP A 261 24.90 0.47 -13.93
C ASP A 261 23.70 0.91 -13.08
N ASP A 262 23.92 1.86 -12.17
CA ASP A 262 22.87 2.56 -11.40
C ASP A 262 21.85 1.67 -10.65
N VAL A 263 22.29 0.51 -10.13
CA VAL A 263 21.41 -0.37 -9.34
C VAL A 263 21.28 0.10 -7.89
N GLU A 264 20.07 0.46 -7.50
CA GLU A 264 19.74 0.84 -6.12
C GLU A 264 19.68 -0.38 -5.19
N VAL A 265 20.28 -0.29 -3.99
CA VAL A 265 20.15 -1.33 -2.96
C VAL A 265 19.35 -0.82 -1.77
N LEU A 266 18.22 -1.45 -1.51
CA LEU A 266 17.26 -1.13 -0.46
C LEU A 266 17.14 -2.29 0.52
N ARG A 267 16.76 -2.01 1.77
CA ARG A 267 16.40 -3.05 2.76
C ARG A 267 14.95 -2.87 3.17
N ALA A 268 14.19 -3.97 3.10
CA ALA A 268 12.84 -4.02 3.63
C ALA A 268 12.89 -4.27 5.15
N THR A 269 12.14 -3.49 5.91
CA THR A 269 12.02 -3.62 7.37
C THR A 269 10.54 -3.61 7.73
N PHE A 270 10.13 -4.51 8.62
CA PHE A 270 8.75 -4.56 9.08
C PHE A 270 8.58 -3.74 10.36
N HIS A 271 7.66 -2.78 10.32
CA HIS A 271 7.31 -1.97 11.49
C HIS A 271 5.80 -1.76 11.56
N ASN A 272 5.18 -2.11 12.69
CA ASN A 272 3.74 -1.91 12.94
C ASN A 272 2.82 -2.37 11.80
N ARG A 273 3.03 -3.59 11.27
CA ARG A 273 2.26 -4.15 10.14
C ARG A 273 2.48 -3.47 8.79
N THR A 274 3.47 -2.60 8.68
CA THR A 274 3.88 -1.96 7.43
C THR A 274 5.28 -2.42 7.05
N LEU A 275 5.50 -2.64 5.75
CA LEU A 275 6.82 -2.90 5.21
C LEU A 275 7.38 -1.57 4.70
N GLN A 276 8.53 -1.17 5.21
CA GLN A 276 9.18 0.08 4.85
C GLN A 276 10.51 -0.22 4.15
N LEU A 277 10.85 0.57 3.14
CA LEU A 277 12.14 0.50 2.49
C LEU A 277 13.07 1.57 3.04
N PHE A 278 14.25 1.13 3.47
CA PHE A 278 15.34 2.00 3.84
C PHE A 278 16.41 1.89 2.77
N ARG A 279 16.88 3.05 2.30
CA ARG A 279 18.11 3.06 1.49
C ARG A 279 19.20 2.50 2.36
N ARG A 280 19.96 1.54 1.83
CA ARG A 280 21.16 1.10 2.54
C ARG A 280 22.14 2.26 2.50
N GLU A 281 22.17 3.05 3.55
CA GLU A 281 23.22 4.03 3.74
C GLU A 281 24.55 3.26 3.75
N THR A 282 25.58 3.80 3.12
CA THR A 282 26.94 3.25 3.08
C THR A 282 27.61 3.21 4.46
N HIS A 283 26.83 3.39 5.53
CA HIS A 283 27.26 3.28 6.89
C HIS A 283 27.63 1.83 7.19
N ALA A 284 28.96 1.65 7.33
CA ALA A 284 29.58 0.55 8.05
C ALA A 284 29.17 0.60 9.54
N GLU A 285 27.89 0.51 9.83
CA GLU A 285 27.44 0.24 11.17
C GLU A 285 27.55 -1.26 11.39
N SER A 286 28.56 -1.59 12.20
CA SER A 286 28.67 -2.82 12.94
C SER A 286 27.38 -3.02 13.74
N GLU A 287 26.35 -3.57 13.10
CA GLU A 287 25.24 -4.19 13.81
C GLU A 287 25.83 -5.40 14.50
N SER A 288 26.25 -5.19 15.75
CA SER A 288 26.57 -6.28 16.66
C SER A 288 25.42 -7.28 16.59
N ALA A 289 25.76 -8.56 16.39
CA ALA A 289 24.83 -9.69 16.39
C ALA A 289 23.69 -9.44 17.38
N PRO A 290 22.42 -9.75 17.03
CA PRO A 290 21.26 -9.41 17.85
C PRO A 290 21.59 -9.76 19.28
N ARG A 291 21.83 -8.72 20.10
CA ARG A 291 22.17 -8.95 21.49
C ARG A 291 20.98 -9.74 22.04
N PRO A 292 21.18 -10.94 22.60
CA PRO A 292 20.08 -11.69 23.18
C PRO A 292 19.33 -10.70 24.05
N MET A 293 18.03 -10.51 23.78
CA MET A 293 17.23 -9.45 24.39
C MET A 293 17.58 -9.41 25.86
N SER A 294 18.42 -8.43 26.22
CA SER A 294 18.92 -8.41 27.56
C SER A 294 17.67 -8.09 28.36
N VAL A 295 17.38 -8.90 29.38
CA VAL A 295 16.29 -8.66 30.33
C VAL A 295 16.58 -7.38 31.14
N THR A 296 17.56 -6.58 30.72
CA THR A 296 17.78 -5.19 31.13
C THR A 296 16.45 -4.46 31.12
N ALA A 297 16.20 -3.86 32.28
CA ALA A 297 15.13 -2.95 32.57
C ALA A 297 14.84 -2.01 31.38
N SER A 298 13.56 -1.69 31.19
CA SER A 298 13.12 -0.69 30.21
C SER A 298 14.06 0.52 30.20
N THR A 299 14.43 0.96 28.99
CA THR A 299 15.21 2.19 28.79
C THR A 299 14.52 3.42 29.36
N ILE A 300 13.22 3.32 29.64
CA ILE A 300 12.40 4.35 30.27
C ILE A 300 12.05 3.86 31.68
N PRO A 301 12.72 4.34 32.74
CA PRO A 301 12.38 3.96 34.10
C PRO A 301 10.97 4.46 34.45
N PRO A 302 10.12 3.65 35.11
CA PRO A 302 8.79 4.08 35.49
C PRO A 302 8.86 5.19 36.54
N ARG A 303 8.11 6.27 36.34
CA ARG A 303 7.99 7.36 37.33
C ARG A 303 7.19 6.94 38.57
N ARG A 304 6.19 6.05 38.41
CA ARG A 304 5.42 5.50 39.53
C ARG A 304 6.25 4.41 40.23
N SER A 305 6.31 4.47 41.56
CA SER A 305 6.91 3.42 42.38
C SER A 305 6.03 2.16 42.39
N GLY A 306 6.60 1.07 42.91
CA GLY A 306 5.92 -0.23 43.02
C GLY A 306 6.32 -1.23 41.95
N ASP A 307 5.91 -2.48 42.17
CA ASP A 307 6.12 -3.55 41.20
C ASP A 307 5.23 -3.38 39.95
N LEU A 308 5.38 -4.27 38.96
CA LEU A 308 4.61 -4.20 37.72
C LEU A 308 3.10 -4.32 37.97
N THR A 309 2.69 -5.23 38.87
CA THR A 309 1.28 -5.48 39.20
C THR A 309 0.63 -4.24 39.81
N GLN A 310 1.32 -3.59 40.75
CA GLN A 310 0.86 -2.36 41.38
C GLN A 310 0.73 -1.22 40.36
N ARG A 311 1.73 -1.06 39.47
CA ARG A 311 1.70 -0.03 38.44
C ARG A 311 0.60 -0.27 37.40
N LEU A 312 0.37 -1.53 37.02
CA LEU A 312 -0.71 -1.90 36.09
C LEU A 312 -2.09 -1.64 36.70
N ALA A 313 -2.35 -2.11 37.91
CA ALA A 313 -3.61 -1.84 38.61
C ALA A 313 -3.86 -0.33 38.79
N SER A 314 -2.79 0.44 39.02
CA SER A 314 -2.85 1.89 39.11
C SER A 314 -3.19 2.58 37.78
N LEU A 315 -2.71 2.05 36.66
CA LEU A 315 -3.07 2.50 35.31
C LEU A 315 -4.53 2.18 35.00
N GLU A 316 -4.96 0.94 35.24
CA GLU A 316 -6.34 0.50 35.01
C GLU A 316 -7.35 1.31 35.85
N ALA A 317 -7.00 1.61 37.11
CA ALA A 317 -7.83 2.48 37.95
C ALA A 317 -7.91 3.90 37.38
N ALA A 318 -6.80 4.46 36.91
CA ALA A 318 -6.77 5.78 36.29
C ALA A 318 -7.59 5.82 35.00
N GLU A 319 -7.52 4.79 34.15
CA GLU A 319 -8.33 4.68 32.93
C GLU A 319 -9.82 4.56 33.24
N ARG A 320 -10.19 3.76 34.25
CA ARG A 320 -11.58 3.60 34.70
C ARG A 320 -12.17 4.92 35.20
N ILE A 321 -11.45 5.65 36.04
CA ILE A 321 -11.88 6.97 36.52
C ILE A 321 -12.01 7.94 35.34
N ALA A 322 -11.00 8.00 34.46
CA ALA A 322 -11.02 8.86 33.30
C ALA A 322 -12.13 8.52 32.29
N HIS A 323 -12.59 7.26 32.25
CA HIS A 323 -13.75 6.85 31.47
C HIS A 323 -15.06 7.35 32.08
N ILE A 324 -15.25 7.19 33.39
CA ILE A 324 -16.43 7.71 34.11
C ILE A 324 -16.53 9.23 33.96
N ASP A 325 -15.44 9.95 34.23
CA ASP A 325 -15.38 11.41 34.10
C ASP A 325 -15.68 11.85 32.66
N ARG A 326 -15.18 11.10 31.66
CA ARG A 326 -15.42 11.37 30.25
C ARG A 326 -16.90 11.23 29.88
N GLU A 327 -17.58 10.17 30.33
CA GLU A 327 -19.00 9.98 30.02
C GLU A 327 -19.86 11.11 30.61
N ALA A 328 -19.60 11.49 31.86
CA ALA A 328 -20.29 12.62 32.49
C ALA A 328 -20.01 13.94 31.75
N ALA A 329 -18.75 14.19 31.38
CA ALA A 329 -18.36 15.38 30.64
C ALA A 329 -18.93 15.41 29.21
N MET A 330 -19.05 14.26 28.53
CA MET A 330 -19.70 14.16 27.22
C MET A 330 -21.17 14.56 27.27
N GLN A 331 -21.89 14.14 28.31
CA GLN A 331 -23.29 14.54 28.51
C GLN A 331 -23.41 16.05 28.75
N ALA A 332 -22.52 16.63 29.56
CA ALA A 332 -22.49 18.06 29.80
C ALA A 332 -22.11 18.88 28.55
N ALA A 333 -21.26 18.34 27.68
CA ALA A 333 -20.83 19.00 26.44
C ALA A 333 -21.89 19.00 25.33
N ALA A 334 -22.80 18.03 25.32
CA ALA A 334 -23.70 17.79 24.18
C ALA A 334 -24.54 19.03 23.77
N PRO A 335 -25.13 19.82 24.70
CA PRO A 335 -25.84 21.05 24.33
C PRO A 335 -24.94 22.10 23.69
N LEU A 336 -23.69 22.22 24.14
CA LEU A 336 -22.72 23.20 23.63
C LEU A 336 -22.33 22.88 22.18
N LEU A 337 -22.04 21.60 21.91
CA LEU A 337 -21.65 21.13 20.58
C LEU A 337 -22.78 21.34 19.56
N ARG A 338 -24.03 21.22 19.99
CA ARG A 338 -25.20 21.52 19.15
C ARG A 338 -25.25 23.00 18.77
N ILE A 339 -25.09 23.90 19.74
CA ILE A 339 -25.07 25.36 19.51
C ILE A 339 -23.97 25.73 18.51
N TRP A 340 -22.80 25.13 18.61
CA TRP A 340 -21.71 25.40 17.67
C TRP A 340 -21.96 24.89 16.27
N HIS A 341 -22.57 23.71 16.15
CA HIS A 341 -22.95 23.18 14.86
C HIS A 341 -23.98 24.10 14.18
N GLU A 342 -25.05 24.47 14.89
CA GLU A 342 -26.09 25.37 14.37
C GLU A 342 -25.55 26.78 14.08
N GLY A 343 -24.59 27.27 14.89
CA GLY A 343 -24.02 28.60 14.77
C GLY A 343 -22.85 28.75 13.78
N LEU A 344 -22.20 27.65 13.37
CA LEU A 344 -21.12 27.67 12.38
C LEU A 344 -21.47 26.91 11.11
N ALA A 345 -22.02 25.70 11.18
CA ALA A 345 -22.27 24.89 9.98
C ALA A 345 -23.54 25.32 9.25
N ASP A 346 -24.59 25.68 9.99
CA ASP A 346 -25.93 25.95 9.44
C ASP A 346 -26.19 27.44 9.13
N GLN A 347 -25.13 28.25 9.02
CA GLN A 347 -25.19 29.70 8.73
C GLN A 347 -24.64 30.01 7.33
N PRO A 348 -25.36 29.70 6.23
CA PRO A 348 -24.88 29.92 4.87
C PRO A 348 -24.49 31.38 4.59
N GLU A 349 -25.10 32.35 5.24
CA GLU A 349 -24.80 33.77 5.15
C GLU A 349 -23.37 34.14 5.55
N LEU A 350 -22.73 33.38 6.45
CA LEU A 350 -21.33 33.62 6.84
C LEU A 350 -20.37 33.32 5.68
N TYR A 351 -20.76 32.44 4.77
CA TYR A 351 -19.86 31.85 3.77
C TYR A 351 -20.25 32.14 2.32
N ALA A 352 -21.53 32.42 2.05
CA ALA A 352 -22.10 32.52 0.70
C ALA A 352 -21.45 33.59 -0.20
N THR A 353 -20.62 34.46 0.38
CA THR A 353 -19.99 35.58 -0.32
C THR A 353 -18.51 35.37 -0.65
N TRP A 354 -17.90 34.19 -0.41
CA TRP A 354 -16.47 33.94 -0.68
C TRP A 354 -16.29 33.29 -2.07
N PRO A 355 -15.87 34.05 -3.12
CA PRO A 355 -15.78 33.52 -4.48
C PRO A 355 -14.64 32.51 -4.60
N GLY A 356 -14.89 31.39 -5.29
CA GLY A 356 -13.85 30.39 -5.56
C GLY A 356 -13.36 29.63 -4.31
N VAL A 357 -14.20 29.56 -3.27
CA VAL A 357 -13.90 28.89 -2.00
C VAL A 357 -14.98 27.83 -1.72
N VAL A 358 -14.55 26.65 -1.29
CA VAL A 358 -15.43 25.56 -0.82
C VAL A 358 -15.32 25.44 0.69
N PHE A 359 -16.44 25.22 1.37
CA PHE A 359 -16.50 25.08 2.83
C PHE A 359 -16.82 23.64 3.21
N ASN A 360 -16.05 23.11 4.15
CA ASN A 360 -16.28 21.79 4.74
C ASN A 360 -16.29 21.90 6.27
N SER A 361 -17.14 21.12 6.93
CA SER A 361 -17.31 21.15 8.38
C SER A 361 -16.94 19.80 8.99
N TYR A 362 -16.21 19.82 10.11
CA TYR A 362 -15.68 18.64 10.77
C TYR A 362 -15.77 18.72 12.29
N PRO A 363 -16.06 17.60 12.99
CA PRO A 363 -16.01 17.51 14.45
C PRO A 363 -14.55 17.38 14.92
N GLN A 364 -13.82 18.49 14.96
CA GLN A 364 -12.39 18.53 15.31
C GLN A 364 -12.13 19.58 16.39
N ALA A 365 -11.25 19.25 17.34
CA ALA A 365 -10.94 20.13 18.47
C ALA A 365 -9.69 21.00 18.21
N THR A 366 -9.35 21.31 16.96
CA THR A 366 -8.07 21.94 16.52
C THR A 366 -7.79 23.31 17.13
N ALA A 367 -8.79 23.99 17.71
CA ALA A 367 -8.60 25.24 18.42
C ALA A 367 -7.77 25.12 19.71
N ILE A 368 -7.77 23.93 20.35
CA ILE A 368 -6.96 23.66 21.55
C ILE A 368 -5.47 23.54 21.14
N PRO A 369 -4.58 24.38 21.71
CA PRO A 369 -3.14 24.26 21.49
C PRO A 369 -2.60 22.87 21.84
N PRO A 370 -1.61 22.32 21.12
CA PRO A 370 -1.04 21.00 21.40
C PRO A 370 -0.59 20.80 22.86
N GLU A 371 -0.02 21.84 23.47
CA GLU A 371 0.45 21.86 24.86
C GLU A 371 -0.67 21.84 25.90
N ASP A 372 -1.87 22.27 25.53
CA ASP A 372 -3.07 22.28 26.39
C ASP A 372 -3.90 21.00 26.22
N ARG A 373 -3.53 20.09 25.31
CA ARG A 373 -4.28 18.87 25.03
C ARG A 373 -4.31 17.92 26.23
N ARG A 374 -5.41 17.19 26.33
CA ARG A 374 -5.62 16.12 27.29
C ARG A 374 -4.45 15.14 27.31
N ASN A 375 -3.80 15.08 28.46
CA ASN A 375 -2.88 14.00 28.79
C ASN A 375 -3.61 12.66 28.90
N ARG A 376 -2.89 11.56 28.63
CA ARG A 376 -3.40 10.20 28.88
C ARG A 376 -3.67 10.00 30.37
N ALA A 377 -4.64 9.14 30.69
CA ALA A 377 -5.00 8.85 32.07
C ALA A 377 -3.78 8.43 32.90
N GLY A 378 -3.62 9.02 34.09
CA GLY A 378 -2.52 8.71 34.99
C GLY A 378 -1.17 9.38 34.67
N VAL A 379 -1.07 10.15 33.59
CA VAL A 379 0.08 11.03 33.33
C VAL A 379 -0.07 12.30 34.20
N PRO A 380 0.99 12.73 34.92
CA PRO A 380 0.95 13.97 35.69
C PRO A 380 0.66 15.19 34.81
N GLY A 381 -0.14 16.12 35.32
CA GLY A 381 -0.53 17.33 34.61
C GLY A 381 -1.99 17.67 34.90
N GLU A 382 -2.51 18.64 34.18
CA GLU A 382 -3.94 18.96 34.21
C GLU A 382 -4.75 17.78 33.64
N VAL A 383 -5.81 17.39 34.34
CA VAL A 383 -6.69 16.29 33.94
C VAL A 383 -7.89 16.88 33.22
N ILE A 384 -8.02 16.55 31.94
CA ILE A 384 -9.16 16.92 31.10
C ILE A 384 -10.01 15.67 30.89
N ALA A 385 -11.27 15.72 31.33
CA ALA A 385 -12.19 14.59 31.24
C ALA A 385 -12.66 14.37 29.80
N TYR A 386 -12.94 15.46 29.08
CA TYR A 386 -13.42 15.41 27.70
C TYR A 386 -12.94 16.62 26.90
N GLU A 387 -12.65 16.39 25.62
CA GLU A 387 -12.36 17.42 24.63
C GLU A 387 -13.22 17.19 23.40
N ALA A 388 -13.75 18.27 22.84
CA ALA A 388 -14.48 18.24 21.59
C ALA A 388 -14.38 19.60 20.91
N GLY A 389 -14.73 19.65 19.63
CA GLY A 389 -14.77 20.91 18.91
C GLY A 389 -15.46 20.79 17.57
N HIS A 390 -15.57 21.93 16.93
CA HIS A 390 -16.11 22.09 15.61
C HIS A 390 -15.16 22.94 14.79
N MET A 391 -14.94 22.55 13.54
CA MET A 391 -14.02 23.23 12.64
C MET A 391 -14.66 23.37 11.27
N VAL A 392 -14.55 24.56 10.68
CA VAL A 392 -14.94 24.86 9.30
C VAL A 392 -13.68 25.20 8.51
N VAL A 393 -13.47 24.52 7.39
CA VAL A 393 -12.34 24.71 6.48
C VAL A 393 -12.85 25.37 5.21
N ALA A 394 -12.35 26.57 4.94
CA ALA A 394 -12.53 27.32 3.71
C ALA A 394 -11.33 27.04 2.78
N GLU A 395 -11.55 26.35 1.68
CA GLU A 395 -10.51 25.89 0.75
C GLU A 395 -10.60 26.63 -0.60
N HIS A 396 -9.50 27.24 -1.02
CA HIS A 396 -9.41 27.91 -2.33
C HIS A 396 -9.38 26.88 -3.48
N GLN A 397 -10.05 27.19 -4.58
CA GLN A 397 -10.09 26.35 -5.77
C GLN A 397 -9.11 26.82 -6.88
N PRO A 398 -8.44 25.89 -7.59
CA PRO A 398 -8.53 24.42 -7.47
C PRO A 398 -7.90 23.89 -6.16
N GLN A 399 -8.47 22.82 -5.60
CA GLN A 399 -8.14 22.23 -4.29
C GLN A 399 -6.62 22.12 -3.99
N TYR A 400 -6.29 22.18 -2.68
CA TYR A 400 -4.97 21.90 -2.08
C TYR A 400 -3.88 23.00 -2.13
N SER A 401 -4.17 24.23 -2.57
CA SER A 401 -3.14 25.29 -2.56
C SER A 401 -3.12 26.13 -1.27
N PHE A 402 -4.28 26.47 -0.70
CA PHE A 402 -4.39 27.42 0.42
C PHE A 402 -5.72 27.29 1.17
N THR A 403 -5.71 27.23 2.50
CA THR A 403 -6.92 27.08 3.32
C THR A 403 -7.01 28.10 4.46
N CYS A 404 -8.23 28.42 4.88
CA CYS A 404 -8.53 29.14 6.12
C CYS A 404 -9.39 28.24 7.02
N VAL A 405 -8.99 28.11 8.27
CA VAL A 405 -9.57 27.19 9.25
C VAL A 405 -10.12 28.00 10.40
N MET A 406 -11.44 27.95 10.59
CA MET A 406 -12.15 28.52 11.72
C MET A 406 -12.50 27.38 12.68
N ALA A 407 -12.05 27.46 13.93
CA ALA A 407 -12.24 26.37 14.89
C ALA A 407 -12.70 26.89 16.25
N ILE A 408 -13.56 26.10 16.89
CA ILE A 408 -14.00 26.28 18.28
C ILE A 408 -13.89 24.92 18.99
N ALA A 409 -13.46 24.92 20.24
CA ALA A 409 -13.27 23.70 21.01
C ALA A 409 -13.53 23.92 22.51
N LEU A 410 -13.93 22.86 23.20
CA LEU A 410 -14.12 22.83 24.64
C LEU A 410 -13.25 21.75 25.27
N GLN A 411 -12.86 22.00 26.50
CA GLN A 411 -12.32 21.03 27.44
C GLN A 411 -13.21 21.07 28.67
N ILE A 412 -13.65 19.91 29.16
CA ILE A 412 -14.34 19.79 30.45
C ILE A 412 -13.43 19.04 31.40
N MET A 413 -13.22 19.62 32.57
CA MET A 413 -12.45 19.05 33.67
C MET A 413 -13.33 18.09 34.48
N PRO A 414 -12.76 17.14 35.27
CA PRO A 414 -13.54 16.21 36.09
C PRO A 414 -14.51 16.86 37.08
N ASN A 415 -14.22 18.09 37.53
CA ASN A 415 -15.11 18.86 38.41
C ASN A 415 -16.23 19.60 37.66
N GLY A 416 -16.35 19.43 36.34
CA GLY A 416 -17.33 20.10 35.49
C GLY A 416 -16.90 21.48 34.99
N ALA A 417 -15.78 22.05 35.44
CA ALA A 417 -15.28 23.32 34.91
C ALA A 417 -14.98 23.19 33.40
N GLY A 418 -15.33 24.21 32.64
CA GLY A 418 -15.12 24.29 31.21
C GLY A 418 -13.95 25.20 30.85
N ARG A 419 -13.24 24.86 29.77
CA ARG A 419 -12.32 25.76 29.08
C ARG A 419 -12.67 25.77 27.61
N LEU A 420 -12.94 26.95 27.08
CA LEU A 420 -13.39 27.18 25.72
C LEU A 420 -12.26 27.85 24.94
N HIS A 421 -12.02 27.37 23.72
CA HIS A 421 -11.01 27.87 22.80
C HIS A 421 -11.67 28.19 21.47
N SER A 422 -11.26 29.29 20.84
CA SER A 422 -11.57 29.52 19.43
C SER A 422 -10.34 30.09 18.73
N CYS A 423 -10.16 29.78 17.46
CA CYS A 423 -9.10 30.35 16.64
C CYS A 423 -9.47 30.41 15.16
N ILE A 424 -8.78 31.28 14.43
CA ILE A 424 -8.78 31.29 12.96
C ILE A 424 -7.34 31.23 12.48
N THR A 425 -7.02 30.30 11.59
CA THR A 425 -5.67 30.12 11.03
C THR A 425 -5.71 29.94 9.52
N THR A 426 -4.71 30.45 8.79
CA THR A 426 -4.50 30.12 7.38
C THR A 426 -3.36 29.10 7.22
N GLU A 427 -3.44 28.27 6.19
CA GLU A 427 -2.45 27.24 5.89
C GLU A 427 -2.08 27.24 4.39
N GLU A 428 -0.79 27.39 4.10
CA GLU A 428 -0.21 27.28 2.76
C GLU A 428 0.52 25.94 2.64
N TRP A 429 0.14 25.15 1.64
CA TRP A 429 0.77 23.85 1.40
C TRP A 429 2.12 24.04 0.71
N ALA A 430 3.18 23.46 1.28
CA ALA A 430 4.51 23.48 0.68
C ALA A 430 5.19 22.12 0.84
N SER A 431 6.07 21.77 -0.10
CA SER A 431 6.78 20.48 -0.11
C SER A 431 7.68 20.25 1.12
N GLY A 432 8.03 21.32 1.84
CA GLY A 432 8.81 21.27 3.09
C GLY A 432 7.97 21.25 4.37
N GLY A 433 6.64 21.14 4.25
CA GLY A 433 5.69 21.25 5.35
C GLY A 433 4.82 22.49 5.25
N ASN A 434 3.62 22.42 5.82
CA ASN A 434 2.61 23.46 5.70
C ASN A 434 3.02 24.69 6.53
N LYS A 435 2.89 25.89 5.94
CA LYS A 435 3.09 27.14 6.67
C LYS A 435 1.76 27.59 7.25
N ARG A 436 1.70 27.69 8.58
CA ARG A 436 0.50 28.10 9.30
C ARG A 436 0.64 29.51 9.89
N GLN A 437 -0.38 30.33 9.72
CA GLN A 437 -0.47 31.65 10.34
C GLN A 437 -1.75 31.76 11.17
N GLU A 438 -1.63 32.19 12.42
CA GLU A 438 -2.78 32.47 13.29
C GLU A 438 -3.25 33.91 13.09
N LEU A 439 -4.56 34.08 12.90
CA LEU A 439 -5.21 35.37 12.67
C LEU A 439 -6.04 35.82 13.87
N TYR A 440 -6.58 34.87 14.63
CA TYR A 440 -7.44 35.13 15.78
C TYR A 440 -7.33 33.99 16.80
N ARG A 441 -7.42 34.34 18.09
CA ARG A 441 -7.51 33.39 19.21
C ARG A 441 -8.27 34.00 20.39
N ASP A 442 -9.19 33.23 20.96
CA ASP A 442 -9.83 33.50 22.26
C ASP A 442 -9.79 32.24 23.13
N ARG A 443 -9.59 32.43 24.43
CA ARG A 443 -9.57 31.37 25.46
C ARG A 443 -10.28 31.87 26.70
N ARG A 444 -11.27 31.09 27.17
CA ARG A 444 -12.03 31.41 28.39
C ARG A 444 -12.17 30.18 29.29
N ASP A 445 -11.85 30.35 30.57
CA ASP A 445 -12.13 29.39 31.62
C ASP A 445 -13.47 29.74 32.30
N THR A 446 -14.29 28.74 32.64
CA THR A 446 -15.64 28.94 33.16
C THR A 446 -16.08 27.79 34.08
N ASN A 447 -17.03 28.05 34.96
CA ASN A 447 -17.64 27.02 35.81
C ASN A 447 -18.77 26.30 35.05
N LEU A 448 -19.18 25.12 35.54
CA LEU A 448 -20.22 24.32 34.90
C LEU A 448 -21.54 25.08 34.70
N ASP A 449 -21.93 25.92 35.67
CA ASP A 449 -23.19 26.66 35.62
C ASP A 449 -23.19 27.80 34.57
N GLU A 450 -22.00 28.28 34.18
CA GLU A 450 -21.81 29.42 33.27
C GLU A 450 -21.31 28.98 31.89
N VAL A 451 -21.05 27.68 31.69
CA VAL A 451 -20.40 27.16 30.48
C VAL A 451 -21.21 27.41 29.22
N LEU A 452 -22.55 27.37 29.32
CA LEU A 452 -23.46 27.60 28.20
C LEU A 452 -23.45 29.05 27.73
N GLU A 453 -23.50 29.99 28.67
CA GLU A 453 -23.42 31.42 28.38
C GLU A 453 -22.05 31.78 27.82
N THR A 454 -20.98 31.32 28.48
CA THR A 454 -19.59 31.57 28.04
C THR A 454 -19.35 30.99 26.64
N SER A 455 -19.89 29.80 26.35
CA SER A 455 -19.81 29.17 25.03
C SER A 455 -20.46 30.01 23.93
N SER A 456 -21.62 30.59 24.22
CA SER A 456 -22.32 31.49 23.29
C SER A 456 -21.53 32.77 23.03
N GLN A 457 -20.87 33.31 24.05
CA GLN A 457 -20.01 34.49 23.91
C GLN A 457 -18.74 34.20 23.09
N VAL A 458 -18.09 33.04 23.29
CA VAL A 458 -16.91 32.63 22.50
C VAL A 458 -17.28 32.40 21.04
N LEU A 459 -18.43 31.78 20.77
CA LEU A 459 -18.94 31.62 19.41
C LEU A 459 -19.21 32.98 18.74
N ALA A 460 -19.87 33.91 19.43
CA ALA A 460 -20.12 35.25 18.90
C ALA A 460 -18.82 36.00 18.59
N SER A 461 -17.82 35.92 19.48
CA SER A 461 -16.50 36.52 19.27
C SER A 461 -15.76 35.92 18.07
N LEU A 462 -15.86 34.59 17.88
CA LEU A 462 -15.29 33.93 16.69
C LEU A 462 -15.96 34.43 15.40
N ILE A 463 -17.30 34.54 15.39
CA ILE A 463 -18.06 35.03 14.23
C ILE A 463 -17.68 36.48 13.90
N GLU A 464 -17.53 37.33 14.92
CA GLU A 464 -17.12 38.73 14.77
C GLU A 464 -15.71 38.87 14.14
N ALA A 465 -14.82 37.88 14.35
CA ALA A 465 -13.48 37.88 13.78
C ALA A 465 -13.39 37.36 12.32
N ILE A 466 -14.44 36.72 11.79
CA ILE A 466 -14.43 36.14 10.44
C ILE A 466 -14.17 37.19 9.34
N PRO A 467 -14.78 38.39 9.34
CA PRO A 467 -14.56 39.40 8.28
C PRO A 467 -13.09 39.82 8.14
N ASP A 468 -12.40 40.05 9.25
CA ASP A 468 -10.97 40.43 9.24
C ASP A 468 -10.09 39.27 8.75
N ALA A 469 -10.38 38.05 9.22
CA ALA A 469 -9.66 36.86 8.79
C ALA A 469 -9.85 36.56 7.30
N ARG A 470 -11.06 36.78 6.79
CA ARG A 470 -11.36 36.73 5.35
C ARG A 470 -10.52 37.72 4.57
N SER A 471 -10.51 38.99 4.98
CA SER A 471 -9.74 40.02 4.29
C SER A 471 -8.26 39.63 4.18
N LYS A 472 -7.72 38.99 5.23
CA LYS A 472 -6.34 38.50 5.22
C LYS A 472 -6.14 37.27 4.33
N PHE A 473 -7.09 36.33 4.35
CA PHE A 473 -7.08 35.17 3.46
C PHE A 473 -7.10 35.57 1.98
N ASP A 474 -7.95 36.54 1.61
CA ASP A 474 -8.05 37.09 0.25
C ASP A 474 -6.74 37.80 -0.17
N GLU A 475 -6.16 38.61 0.73
CA GLU A 475 -4.84 39.24 0.51
C GLU A 475 -3.75 38.20 0.22
N LEU A 476 -3.68 37.13 1.01
CA LEU A 476 -2.65 36.10 0.91
C LEU A 476 -2.77 35.25 -0.36
N ARG A 477 -4.00 34.97 -0.83
CA ARG A 477 -4.23 34.21 -2.08
C ARG A 477 -4.17 35.08 -3.34
N GLY A 478 -3.82 36.37 -3.21
CA GLY A 478 -3.61 37.28 -4.34
C GLY A 478 -4.89 37.91 -4.89
N GLU A 479 -6.03 37.75 -4.23
CA GLU A 479 -7.27 38.46 -4.55
C GLU A 479 -7.32 39.76 -3.73
N ARG A 480 -6.88 40.88 -4.32
CA ARG A 480 -7.16 42.18 -3.71
C ARG A 480 -8.67 42.37 -3.66
N THR A 481 -9.24 42.53 -2.47
CA THR A 481 -10.61 43.01 -2.29
C THR A 481 -10.76 44.31 -3.07
N GLY A 482 -11.47 44.25 -4.21
CA GLY A 482 -11.92 45.44 -4.90
C GLY A 482 -12.82 46.22 -3.95
N SER A 483 -12.44 47.48 -3.73
CA SER A 483 -13.14 48.52 -2.97
C SER A 483 -14.66 48.52 -3.15
#